data_AF-A0A925MA00-F1
#
_entry.id   AF-A0A925MA00-F1
#
_cell.length_a   1.000
_cell.length_b   1.000
_cell.length_c   1.000
_cell.angle_alpha   90.00
_cell.angle_beta   90.00
_cell.angle_gamma   90.00
#
_symmetry.space_group_name_H-M   'P 1'
#
loop_
_entity.id
_entity.type
_entity.pdbx_description
1 polymer ?
#
loop_
_entity_poly.entity_id
_entity_poly.type
_entity_poly.pdbx_seq_one_letter_code
_entity_poly.pdbx_strand_id
1 'polypeptide(L)' 'GTGLGRTLVRRGLDMVGPVAVRIGAQAHLERFYGELGFVRASDIYLEDGIPHIEMLRAPPAAASPG' A
#
# COMPACT_ATOMS: atom_id res chain seq x y z
N GLY A 1 -11.81 12.28 -8.30
CA GLY A 1 -12.26 11.37 -7.23
C GLY A 1 -12.33 12.12 -5.91
N THR A 2 -13.29 11.81 -5.05
CA THR A 2 -13.61 12.54 -3.79
C THR A 2 -12.62 12.31 -2.64
N GLY A 3 -11.52 11.59 -2.86
CA GLY A 3 -10.50 11.29 -1.83
C GLY A 3 -10.85 10.14 -0.89
N LEU A 4 -12.09 9.61 -0.92
CA LEU A 4 -12.55 8.54 -0.02
C LEU A 4 -11.68 7.28 -0.04
N GLY A 5 -11.11 6.92 -1.19
CA GLY A 5 -10.21 5.77 -1.30
C GLY A 5 -9.00 5.87 -0.36
N ARG A 6 -8.37 7.05 -0.25
CA ARG A 6 -7.24 7.24 0.68
C ARG A 6 -7.69 7.13 2.14
N THR A 7 -8.86 7.65 2.47
CA THR A 7 -9.44 7.56 3.81
C THR A 7 -9.69 6.10 4.21
N LEU A 8 -10.24 5.30 3.30
CA LEU A 8 -10.48 3.87 3.54
C LEU A 8 -9.18 3.10 3.80
N VAL A 9 -8.16 3.30 2.97
CA VAL A 9 -6.87 2.62 3.16
C VAL A 9 -6.21 3.04 4.48
N ARG A 10 -6.22 4.34 4.82
CA ARG A 10 -5.68 4.82 6.10
C ARG A 10 -6.37 4.19 7.30
N ARG A 11 -7.71 4.15 7.31
CA ARG A 11 -8.43 3.45 8.39
C ARG A 11 -8.12 1.97 8.45
N GLY A 12 -7.92 1.31 7.30
CA GLY A 12 -7.45 -0.07 7.24
C GLY A 12 -6.10 -0.26 7.93
N LEU A 13 -5.14 0.63 7.63
CA LEU A 13 -3.81 0.64 8.25
C LEU A 13 -3.88 0.89 9.76
N ASP A 14 -4.75 1.81 10.21
CA ASP A 14 -4.95 2.08 11.64
C ASP A 14 -5.51 0.85 12.38
N MET A 15 -6.41 0.10 11.76
CA MET A 15 -7.02 -1.11 12.36
C MET A 15 -6.04 -2.28 12.47
N VAL A 16 -5.15 -2.48 11.49
CA VAL A 16 -4.14 -3.56 11.55
C VAL A 16 -2.98 -3.21 12.48
N GLY A 17 -2.80 -1.94 12.82
CA GLY A 17 -1.76 -1.46 13.74
C GLY A 17 -0.38 -1.31 13.07
N PRO A 18 0.68 -1.08 13.87
CA PRO A 18 2.01 -0.75 13.38
C PRO A 18 2.78 -1.99 12.89
N VAL A 19 2.23 -2.69 11.91
CA VAL A 19 2.82 -3.88 11.30
C VAL A 19 3.23 -3.63 9.86
N ALA A 20 4.07 -4.50 9.31
CA ALA A 20 4.34 -4.52 7.88
C ALA A 20 3.08 -4.95 7.12
N VAL A 21 2.78 -4.31 6.00
CA VAL A 21 1.60 -4.63 5.18
C VAL A 21 2.03 -4.93 3.76
N ARG A 22 1.57 -6.06 3.23
CA ARG A 22 1.72 -6.46 1.82
C ARG A 22 0.37 -6.43 1.14
N ILE A 23 0.31 -5.87 -0.06
CA ILE A 23 -0.88 -5.85 -0.92
C ILE A 23 -0.53 -6.29 -2.33
N GLY A 24 -1.48 -6.91 -3.02
CA GLY A 24 -1.53 -6.92 -4.48
C GLY A 24 -2.33 -5.70 -4.95
N ALA A 25 -1.83 -4.98 -5.95
CA ALA A 25 -2.47 -3.80 -6.50
C ALA A 25 -2.41 -3.84 -8.03
N GLN A 26 -3.44 -3.32 -8.70
CA GLN A 26 -3.37 -3.06 -10.13
C GLN A 26 -2.22 -2.08 -10.40
N ALA A 27 -1.38 -2.36 -11.40
CA ALA A 27 -0.13 -1.64 -11.64
C ALA A 27 -0.34 -0.12 -11.85
N HIS A 28 -1.46 0.29 -12.45
CA HIS A 28 -1.77 1.71 -12.64
C HIS A 28 -2.07 2.47 -11.33
N LEU A 29 -2.27 1.78 -10.21
CA LEU A 29 -2.47 2.34 -8.87
C LEU A 29 -1.17 2.46 -8.07
N GLU A 30 -0.01 2.15 -8.63
CA GLU A 30 1.29 2.21 -7.95
C GLU A 30 1.51 3.57 -7.27
N ARG A 31 1.26 4.67 -7.99
CA ARG A 31 1.38 6.03 -7.43
C ARG A 31 0.41 6.28 -6.27
N PHE A 32 -0.82 5.79 -6.36
CA PHE A 32 -1.84 6.00 -5.33
C PHE A 32 -1.43 5.34 -4.00
N TYR A 33 -0.95 4.10 -4.05
CA TYR A 33 -0.45 3.41 -2.86
C TYR A 33 0.93 3.94 -2.42
N GLY A 34 1.75 4.40 -3.36
CA GLY A 34 3.02 5.09 -3.08
C GLY A 34 2.84 6.32 -2.19
N GLU A 35 1.81 7.12 -2.44
CA GLU A 35 1.44 8.27 -1.59
C GLU A 35 1.00 7.87 -0.16
N LEU A 36 0.74 6.59 0.09
CA LEU A 36 0.39 6.02 1.40
C LEU A 36 1.56 5.25 2.05
N GLY A 37 2.76 5.30 1.45
CA GLY A 37 3.99 4.71 1.97
C GLY A 37 4.23 3.26 1.53
N PHE A 38 3.48 2.75 0.56
CA PHE A 38 3.80 1.46 -0.06
C PHE A 38 4.89 1.62 -1.12
N VAL A 39 5.74 0.61 -1.25
CA VAL A 39 6.81 0.53 -2.25
C VAL A 39 6.62 -0.75 -3.04
N ARG A 40 6.78 -0.67 -4.37
CA ARG A 40 6.70 -1.84 -5.24
C ARG A 40 7.74 -2.89 -4.86
N ALA A 41 7.32 -4.15 -4.79
CA ALA A 41 8.11 -5.27 -4.31
C ALA A 41 8.18 -6.45 -5.32
N SER A 42 7.55 -6.30 -6.49
CA SER A 42 7.58 -7.31 -7.56
C SER A 42 7.73 -6.66 -8.93
N ASP A 43 8.00 -7.48 -9.95
CA ASP A 43 7.72 -7.11 -11.34
C ASP A 43 6.20 -7.05 -11.61
N ILE A 44 5.82 -6.51 -12.77
CA ILE A 44 4.42 -6.54 -13.22
C ILE A 44 4.07 -7.98 -13.61
N TYR A 45 2.95 -8.47 -13.09
CA TYR A 45 2.37 -9.75 -13.48
C TYR A 45 0.91 -9.56 -13.92
N LEU A 46 0.35 -10.53 -14.64
CA LEU A 46 -1.06 -10.51 -15.05
C LEU A 46 -1.88 -11.34 -14.06
N GLU A 47 -2.98 -10.77 -13.60
CA GLU A 47 -4.00 -11.44 -12.80
C GLU A 47 -5.36 -11.10 -13.45
N ASP A 48 -6.07 -12.13 -13.90
CA ASP A 48 -7.29 -12.01 -14.73
C ASP A 48 -7.15 -11.08 -15.95
N GLY A 49 -5.96 -11.08 -16.56
CA GLY A 49 -5.63 -10.23 -17.72
C GLY A 49 -5.36 -8.77 -17.40
N ILE A 50 -5.38 -8.39 -16.12
CA ILE A 50 -5.07 -7.03 -15.67
C ILE A 50 -3.64 -6.98 -15.12
N PRO A 51 -2.82 -5.97 -15.47
CA PRO A 51 -1.50 -5.78 -14.88
C PRO A 51 -1.58 -5.48 -13.37
N HIS A 52 -0.86 -6.26 -12.58
CA HIS A 52 -0.74 -6.16 -11.13
C HIS A 52 0.72 -6.10 -10.69
N ILE A 53 0.93 -5.60 -9.48
CA ILE A 53 2.20 -5.56 -8.75
C ILE A 53 1.94 -5.88 -7.28
N GLU A 54 2.92 -6.45 -6.61
CA GLU A 54 2.96 -6.48 -5.15
C GLU A 54 3.59 -5.20 -4.61
N MET A 55 3.06 -4.69 -3.50
CA MET A 55 3.64 -3.55 -2.79
C MET A 55 3.74 -3.83 -1.30
N LEU A 56 4.81 -3.33 -0.69
CA LEU A 56 5.15 -3.46 0.72
C LEU A 56 5.17 -2.10 1.40
N ARG A 57 4.56 -2.00 2.57
CA ARG A 57 4.70 -0.88 3.49
C ARG A 57 5.35 -1.40 4.77
N ALA A 58 6.50 -0.84 5.12
CA ALA A 58 7.17 -1.17 6.38
C ALA A 58 6.29 -0.74 7.59
N PRO A 59 6.48 -1.35 8.77
CA PRO A 59 5.94 -0.79 9.99
C PRO A 59 6.38 0.68 10.10
N PRO A 60 5.53 1.58 10.64
CA PRO A 60 6.04 2.89 11.03
C PRO A 60 7.23 2.65 11.96
N ALA A 61 8.37 3.30 11.68
CA ALA A 61 9.54 3.19 12.54
C ALA A 61 9.08 3.39 13.98
N ALA A 62 9.44 2.47 14.89
CA ALA A 62 9.23 2.68 16.32
C ALA A 62 9.76 4.07 16.61
N ALA A 63 8.87 4.98 17.03
CA ALA A 63 9.24 6.35 17.31
C ALA A 63 10.51 6.30 18.15
N SER A 64 11.63 6.81 17.61
CA SER A 64 12.86 6.87 18.39
C SER A 64 12.50 7.59 19.69
N PRO A 65 12.77 7.00 20.86
CA PRO A 65 12.57 7.73 22.10
C PRO A 65 13.60 8.86 22.06
N GLY A 66 13.13 10.08 21.78
CA GLY A 66 13.89 11.30 22.06
C GLY A 66 14.01 11.51 23.55
#